data_AF-A0A368CIY9-F1
#
_entry.id   AF-A0A368CIY9-F1
#
_cell.length_a   1.000
_cell.length_b   1.000
_cell.length_c   1.000
_cell.angle_alpha   90.00
_cell.angle_beta   90.00
_cell.angle_gamma   90.00
#
_symmetry.space_group_name_H-M   'P 1'
#
loop_
_entity.id
_entity.type
_entity.pdbx_description
1 polymer ?
#
loop_
_entity_poly.entity_id
_entity_poly.type
_entity_poly.pdbx_seq_one_letter_code
_entity_poly.pdbx_strand_id
1 'polypeptide(L)'
;MSTAASLPTSLQRAIEQRSLLKVIAGLANFDQVSVARVARAAAAGGADLIDVACDADLVELAAAESGLPICVSSVEPELFPAAVAAGAAMVEIGNYDSFYPQGRVFDAEEVLELTRRTRALLPAVPLSVT
;
A
#
# COMPACT_ATOMS: atom_id res chain seq x y z
N MET A 1 -10.26 19.19 -2.70
CA MET A 1 -9.54 18.87 -1.45
C MET A 1 -8.32 18.03 -1.83
N SER A 2 -7.16 18.25 -1.20
CA SER A 2 -5.96 17.44 -1.46
C SER A 2 -6.21 15.99 -1.05
N THR A 3 -5.78 15.02 -1.86
CA THR A 3 -5.88 13.58 -1.52
C THR A 3 -5.11 13.24 -0.25
N ALA A 4 -4.04 13.99 0.08
CA ALA A 4 -3.30 13.80 1.33
C ALA A 4 -4.14 14.10 2.59
N ALA A 5 -5.21 14.90 2.48
CA ALA A 5 -6.06 15.25 3.61
C ALA A 5 -6.96 14.09 4.09
N SER A 6 -7.09 13.01 3.31
CA SER A 6 -7.83 11.81 3.71
C SER A 6 -6.98 10.80 4.50
N LEU A 7 -5.66 11.00 4.58
CA LEU A 7 -4.79 10.17 5.41
C LEU A 7 -5.07 10.37 6.90
N PRO A 8 -4.85 9.36 7.76
CA PRO A 8 -4.76 9.55 9.20
C PRO A 8 -3.84 10.71 9.59
N THR A 9 -4.21 11.49 10.61
CA THR A 9 -3.45 12.68 11.05
C THR A 9 -2.01 12.37 11.48
N SER A 10 -1.73 11.15 11.93
CA SER A 10 -0.36 10.69 12.20
C SER A 10 0.48 10.66 10.92
N LEU A 11 -0.05 10.08 9.84
CA LEU A 11 0.63 10.02 8.54
C LEU A 11 0.83 11.39 7.93
N GLN A 12 -0.19 12.26 8.00
CA GLN A 12 -0.06 13.65 7.52
C GLN A 12 1.13 14.36 8.18
N ARG A 13 1.25 14.27 9.51
CA ARG A 13 2.37 14.84 10.26
C ARG A 13 3.71 14.21 9.90
N ALA A 14 3.78 12.89 9.79
CA ALA A 14 5.02 12.20 9.42
C ALA A 14 5.50 12.59 8.02
N ILE A 15 4.58 12.78 7.07
CA ILE A 15 4.88 13.29 5.72
C ILE A 15 5.40 14.74 5.78
N GLU A 16 4.68 15.63 6.48
CA GLU A 16 5.09 17.04 6.64
C GLU A 16 6.49 17.17 7.28
N GLN A 17 6.80 16.30 8.24
CA GLN A 17 8.08 16.24 8.92
C GLN A 17 9.16 15.47 8.15
N ARG A 18 8.82 14.87 6.99
CA ARG A 18 9.71 14.00 6.19
C ARG A 18 10.33 12.85 6.99
N SER A 19 9.55 12.30 7.91
CA SER A 19 9.98 11.24 8.84
C SER A 19 9.16 9.95 8.72
N LEU A 20 8.24 9.89 7.75
CA LEU A 20 7.40 8.71 7.49
C LEU A 20 8.24 7.44 7.28
N LEU A 21 7.97 6.41 8.08
CA LEU A 21 8.53 5.07 7.94
C LEU A 21 7.47 4.08 7.49
N LYS A 22 7.55 3.65 6.23
CA LYS A 22 6.76 2.56 5.64
C LYS A 22 7.51 1.24 5.71
N VAL A 23 6.89 0.21 6.28
CA VAL A 23 7.41 -1.18 6.26
C VAL A 23 6.63 -1.98 5.22
N ILE A 24 7.33 -2.68 4.33
CA ILE A 24 6.72 -3.41 3.21
C ILE A 24 6.79 -4.92 3.49
N ALA A 25 5.63 -5.58 3.57
CA ALA A 25 5.50 -7.04 3.78
C ALA A 25 5.60 -7.85 2.47
N GLY A 26 5.54 -7.16 1.33
CA GLY A 26 5.75 -7.69 -0.02
C GLY A 26 4.46 -7.73 -0.86
N LEU A 27 4.51 -7.16 -2.06
CA LEU A 27 3.37 -7.13 -3.00
C LEU A 27 2.91 -8.53 -3.43
N ALA A 28 3.83 -9.48 -3.56
CA ALA A 28 3.53 -10.86 -3.93
C ALA A 28 3.36 -11.80 -2.72
N ASN A 29 3.32 -11.25 -1.50
CA ASN A 29 3.24 -12.04 -0.28
C ASN A 29 1.80 -12.16 0.23
N PHE A 30 1.18 -13.32 -0.03
CA PHE A 30 -0.16 -13.66 0.44
C PHE A 30 -0.14 -14.66 1.62
N ASP A 31 1.03 -14.96 2.18
CA ASP A 31 1.13 -15.78 3.39
C ASP A 31 0.71 -14.96 4.62
N GLN A 32 -0.52 -15.20 5.09
CA GLN A 32 -1.09 -14.54 6.27
C GLN A 32 -0.20 -14.66 7.53
N VAL A 33 0.47 -15.80 7.74
CA VAL A 33 1.35 -15.98 8.91
C VAL A 33 2.58 -15.10 8.78
N SER A 34 3.15 -15.00 7.57
CA SER A 34 4.24 -14.09 7.29
C SER A 34 3.81 -12.63 7.46
N VAL A 35 2.68 -12.23 6.88
CA VAL A 35 2.15 -10.86 6.93
C VAL A 35 1.88 -10.44 8.38
N ALA A 36 1.21 -11.28 9.18
CA ALA A 36 0.96 -11.02 10.60
C ALA A 36 2.25 -10.87 11.42
N ARG A 37 3.31 -11.62 11.07
CA ARG A 37 4.63 -11.49 11.73
C ARG A 37 5.27 -10.14 11.40
N VAL A 38 5.25 -9.72 10.13
CA VAL A 38 5.79 -8.43 9.70
C VAL A 38 4.97 -7.27 10.29
N ALA A 39 3.63 -7.38 10.32
CA ALA A 39 2.73 -6.39 10.91
C ALA A 39 3.05 -6.11 12.38
N ARG A 40 3.19 -7.15 13.20
CA ARG A 40 3.60 -7.00 14.61
C ARG A 40 4.99 -6.39 14.76
N ALA A 41 5.94 -6.82 13.93
CA ALA A 41 7.30 -6.27 13.95
C ALA A 41 7.35 -4.79 13.54
N ALA A 42 6.56 -4.39 12.54
CA ALA A 42 6.43 -3.01 12.08
C ALA A 42 5.90 -2.10 13.20
N ALA A 43 4.82 -2.53 13.87
CA ALA A 43 4.28 -1.81 15.02
C ALA A 43 5.30 -1.70 16.16
N ALA A 44 5.95 -2.81 16.54
CA ALA A 44 6.97 -2.81 17.58
C ALA A 44 8.20 -1.96 17.23
N GLY A 45 8.52 -1.82 15.94
CA GLY A 45 9.61 -1.01 15.42
C GLY A 45 9.28 0.47 15.24
N GLY A 46 8.04 0.89 15.51
CA GLY A 46 7.62 2.29 15.36
C GLY A 46 7.41 2.72 13.92
N ALA A 47 7.03 1.81 13.03
CA ALA A 47 6.60 2.17 11.67
C ALA A 47 5.32 3.01 11.72
N ASP A 48 5.18 3.92 10.75
CA ASP A 48 3.98 4.74 10.61
C ASP A 48 2.87 4.01 9.86
N LEU A 49 3.24 3.11 8.94
CA LEU A 49 2.33 2.31 8.14
C LEU A 49 2.99 1.02 7.66
N ILE A 50 2.16 0.03 7.37
CA ILE A 50 2.56 -1.22 6.72
C ILE A 50 1.95 -1.30 5.33
N ASP A 51 2.71 -1.83 4.38
CA ASP A 51 2.29 -2.11 3.02
C ASP A 51 2.24 -3.61 2.74
N VAL A 52 1.10 -4.07 2.24
CA VAL A 52 0.80 -5.48 1.98
C VAL A 52 0.32 -5.68 0.54
N ALA A 53 0.29 -6.95 0.09
CA ALA A 53 -0.34 -7.30 -1.17
C ALA A 53 -1.80 -6.80 -1.20
N CYS A 54 -2.29 -6.38 -2.37
CA CYS A 54 -3.63 -5.84 -2.53
C CYS A 54 -4.70 -6.93 -2.42
N ASP A 55 -5.07 -7.24 -1.19
CA ASP A 55 -6.05 -8.25 -0.81
C ASP A 55 -6.79 -7.80 0.46
N ALA A 56 -8.12 -7.97 0.46
CA ALA A 56 -8.96 -7.47 1.55
C ALA A 56 -8.67 -8.19 2.88
N ASP A 57 -8.46 -9.50 2.86
CA ASP A 57 -8.19 -10.29 4.07
C ASP A 57 -6.83 -9.89 4.67
N LEU A 58 -5.84 -9.59 3.84
CA LEU A 58 -4.54 -9.09 4.29
C LEU A 58 -4.62 -7.68 4.89
N VAL A 59 -5.49 -6.81 4.35
CA VAL A 59 -5.72 -5.48 4.93
C VAL A 59 -6.28 -5.61 6.34
N GLU A 60 -7.34 -6.41 6.51
CA GLU A 60 -7.98 -6.61 7.81
C GLU A 60 -7.02 -7.26 8.81
N LEU A 61 -6.28 -8.29 8.38
CA LEU A 61 -5.28 -8.98 9.19
C LEU A 61 -4.17 -8.03 9.64
N ALA A 62 -3.55 -7.30 8.71
CA ALA A 62 -2.45 -6.40 9.02
C ALA A 62 -2.91 -5.26 9.95
N ALA A 63 -4.12 -4.75 9.75
CA ALA A 63 -4.71 -3.75 10.63
C ALA A 63 -4.91 -4.30 12.04
N ALA A 64 -5.47 -5.52 12.18
CA ALA A 64 -5.70 -6.16 13.46
C ALA A 64 -4.39 -6.48 14.22
N GLU A 65 -3.37 -6.93 13.52
CA GLU A 65 -2.10 -7.37 14.11
C GLU A 65 -1.14 -6.21 14.46
N SER A 66 -1.24 -5.07 13.77
CA SER A 66 -0.34 -3.93 13.96
C SER A 66 -1.00 -2.70 14.62
N GLY A 67 -2.29 -2.49 14.40
CA GLY A 67 -2.97 -1.22 14.71
C GLY A 67 -2.49 -0.03 13.87
N LEU A 68 -1.67 -0.27 12.82
CA LEU A 68 -1.14 0.77 11.94
C LEU A 68 -2.07 0.99 10.74
N PRO A 69 -2.04 2.20 10.13
CA PRO A 69 -2.57 2.43 8.79
C PRO A 69 -2.00 1.45 7.77
N ILE A 70 -2.86 1.01 6.85
CA ILE A 70 -2.50 0.04 5.80
C ILE A 70 -2.35 0.74 4.44
N CYS A 71 -1.22 0.50 3.79
CA CYS A 71 -1.03 0.71 2.37
C CYS A 71 -1.20 -0.65 1.65
N VAL A 72 -1.77 -0.64 0.46
CA VAL A 72 -1.79 -1.83 -0.40
C VAL A 72 -1.07 -1.57 -1.70
N SER A 73 -0.31 -2.56 -2.16
CA SER A 73 0.43 -2.50 -3.41
C SER A 73 -0.10 -3.48 -4.45
N SER A 74 -0.26 -3.02 -5.69
CA SER A 74 -0.64 -3.84 -6.84
C SER A 74 -0.16 -3.21 -8.15
N VAL A 75 0.00 -4.03 -9.19
CA VAL A 75 0.12 -3.58 -10.59
C VAL A 75 -1.20 -3.71 -11.36
N GLU A 76 -2.26 -4.15 -10.69
CA GLU A 76 -3.62 -4.34 -11.21
C GLU A 76 -4.57 -3.32 -10.54
N PRO A 77 -4.91 -2.20 -11.20
CA PRO A 77 -5.73 -1.12 -10.64
C PRO A 77 -7.08 -1.58 -10.09
N GLU A 78 -7.67 -2.61 -10.70
CA GLU A 78 -9.00 -3.12 -10.41
C GLU A 78 -9.10 -3.80 -9.03
N LEU A 79 -7.97 -4.18 -8.41
CA LEU A 79 -7.95 -4.78 -7.08
C LEU A 79 -8.14 -3.74 -5.97
N PHE A 80 -7.71 -2.50 -6.20
CA PHE A 80 -7.66 -1.48 -5.15
C PHE A 80 -9.00 -1.12 -4.52
N PRO A 81 -10.14 -1.02 -5.24
CA PRO A 81 -11.42 -0.66 -4.63
C PRO A 81 -11.83 -1.60 -3.49
N ALA A 82 -11.59 -2.91 -3.63
CA ALA A 82 -11.91 -3.89 -2.59
C ALA A 82 -11.01 -3.71 -1.36
N ALA A 83 -9.71 -3.53 -1.56
CA ALA A 83 -8.77 -3.27 -0.47
C ALA A 83 -9.04 -1.95 0.27
N VAL A 84 -9.41 -0.89 -0.45
CA VAL A 84 -9.83 0.38 0.16
C VAL A 84 -11.12 0.21 0.94
N ALA A 85 -12.10 -0.55 0.43
CA ALA A 85 -13.33 -0.87 1.15
C ALA A 85 -13.06 -1.67 2.44
N ALA A 86 -12.01 -2.51 2.44
CA ALA A 86 -11.53 -3.24 3.63
C ALA A 86 -10.75 -2.38 4.63
N GLY A 87 -10.46 -1.11 4.30
CA GLY A 87 -9.84 -0.15 5.21
C GLY A 87 -8.41 0.28 4.86
N ALA A 88 -7.91 -0.04 3.66
CA ALA A 88 -6.62 0.50 3.21
C ALA A 88 -6.68 2.04 3.14
N ALA A 89 -5.73 2.69 3.82
CA ALA A 89 -5.64 4.15 3.90
C ALA A 89 -5.02 4.78 2.65
N MET A 90 -4.20 4.02 1.92
CA MET A 90 -3.58 4.44 0.67
C MET A 90 -3.23 3.26 -0.23
N VAL A 91 -2.96 3.56 -1.49
CA VAL A 91 -2.59 2.56 -2.50
C VAL A 91 -1.23 2.89 -3.11
N GLU A 92 -0.53 1.88 -3.60
CA GLU A 92 0.74 2.02 -4.28
C GLU A 92 0.77 1.21 -5.59
N ILE A 93 1.26 1.84 -6.64
CA ILE A 93 1.66 1.15 -7.87
C ILE A 93 3.19 1.07 -7.84
N GLY A 94 3.73 -0.12 -7.62
CA GLY A 94 5.15 -0.23 -7.38
C GLY A 94 5.60 -1.61 -6.96
N ASN A 95 6.76 -1.66 -6.30
CA ASN A 95 7.37 -2.90 -5.80
C ASN A 95 7.53 -3.96 -6.89
N TYR A 96 7.98 -3.53 -8.08
CA TYR A 96 8.06 -4.36 -9.28
C TYR A 96 9.08 -5.52 -9.19
N ASP A 97 9.97 -5.51 -8.20
CA ASP A 97 11.07 -6.48 -8.06
C ASP A 97 10.61 -7.94 -8.10
N SER A 98 9.42 -8.22 -7.58
CA SER A 98 8.83 -9.57 -7.59
C SER A 98 8.47 -10.07 -9.00
N PHE A 99 8.31 -9.16 -9.98
CA PHE A 99 7.91 -9.46 -11.35
C PHE A 99 9.11 -9.62 -12.29
N TYR A 100 10.25 -8.98 -12.01
CA TYR A 100 11.43 -9.07 -12.89
C TYR A 100 11.96 -10.50 -13.10
N PRO A 101 12.03 -11.38 -12.07
CA PRO A 101 12.39 -12.79 -12.27
C PRO A 101 11.42 -13.56 -13.17
N GLN A 102 10.20 -13.05 -13.34
CA GLN A 102 9.16 -13.63 -14.21
C GLN A 102 9.27 -13.10 -15.65
N GLY A 103 10.27 -12.26 -15.94
CA GLY A 103 10.47 -11.63 -17.24
C GLY A 103 9.56 -10.44 -17.52
N ARG A 104 8.77 -9.99 -16.53
CA ARG A 104 7.89 -8.84 -16.66
C ARG A 104 8.63 -7.56 -16.29
N VAL A 105 8.75 -6.64 -17.24
CA VAL A 105 9.32 -5.30 -17.06
C VAL A 105 8.20 -4.27 -17.25
N PHE A 106 8.28 -3.17 -16.50
CA PHE A 106 7.35 -2.05 -16.58
C PHE A 106 8.09 -0.85 -17.15
N ASP A 107 7.61 -0.32 -18.27
CA ASP A 107 8.13 0.92 -18.83
C ASP A 107 7.36 2.15 -18.30
N ALA A 108 7.85 3.34 -18.63
CA ALA A 108 7.26 4.58 -18.16
C ALA A 108 5.83 4.83 -18.70
N GLU A 109 5.52 4.33 -19.90
CA GLU A 109 4.20 4.50 -20.50
C GLU A 109 3.17 3.62 -19.78
N GLU A 110 3.54 2.37 -19.51
CA GLU A 110 2.73 1.44 -18.74
C GLU A 110 2.49 1.95 -17.32
N VAL A 111 3.53 2.37 -16.60
CA VAL A 111 3.38 2.90 -15.22
C VAL A 111 2.45 4.12 -15.22
N LEU A 112 2.53 4.98 -16.23
CA LEU A 112 1.65 6.14 -16.37
C LEU A 112 0.20 5.72 -16.66
N GLU A 113 -0.02 4.69 -17.47
CA GLU A 113 -1.35 4.12 -17.72
C GLU A 113 -1.97 3.55 -16.44
N LEU A 114 -1.21 2.71 -15.72
CA LEU A 114 -1.64 2.14 -14.44
C LEU A 114 -2.00 3.23 -13.43
N THR A 115 -1.19 4.30 -13.38
CA THR A 115 -1.43 5.47 -12.53
C THR A 115 -2.75 6.15 -12.86
N ARG A 116 -3.01 6.41 -14.15
CA ARG A 116 -4.25 7.06 -14.60
C ARG A 116 -5.47 6.20 -14.31
N ARG A 117 -5.40 4.90 -14.57
CA ARG A 117 -6.49 3.93 -14.30
C ARG A 117 -6.80 3.87 -12.81
N THR A 118 -5.78 3.73 -11.96
CA THR A 118 -5.94 3.73 -10.50
C THR A 118 -6.54 5.02 -10.00
N ARG A 119 -6.09 6.18 -10.51
CA ARG A 119 -6.66 7.49 -10.14
C ARG A 119 -8.12 7.63 -10.58
N ALA A 120 -8.50 7.09 -11.73
CA ALA A 120 -9.90 7.11 -12.19
C ALA A 120 -10.82 6.27 -11.30
N LEU A 121 -10.35 5.11 -10.83
CA LEU A 121 -11.07 4.25 -9.89
C LEU A 121 -11.14 4.87 -8.49
N LEU A 122 -10.09 5.54 -8.05
CA LEU A 122 -9.93 6.07 -6.70
C LEU A 122 -9.57 7.56 -6.70
N PRO A 123 -10.51 8.46 -7.02
CA PRO A 123 -10.23 9.89 -7.23
C PRO A 123 -9.73 10.61 -5.96
N ALA A 124 -10.09 10.11 -4.78
CA ALA A 124 -9.78 10.75 -3.50
C ALA A 124 -8.75 10.00 -2.63
N VAL A 125 -8.31 8.81 -3.04
CA VAL A 125 -7.38 7.98 -2.25
C VAL A 125 -5.93 8.42 -2.50
N PRO A 126 -5.09 8.55 -1.46
CA PRO A 126 -3.65 8.78 -1.63
C PRO A 126 -3.02 7.64 -2.44
N LEU A 127 -2.20 8.01 -3.43
CA LEU A 127 -1.52 7.07 -4.33
C LEU A 127 -0.04 7.41 -4.34
N SER A 128 0.81 6.43 -4.03
CA SER A 128 2.24 6.46 -4.33
C SER A 128 2.55 5.66 -5.60
N VAL A 129 3.60 6.06 -6.32
CA VAL A 129 4.11 5.35 -7.49
C VAL A 129 5.64 5.31 -7.37
N THR A 130 6.24 4.13 -7.55
CA THR A 130 7.71 3.94 -7.57
C THR A 130 8.22 3.77 -8.99
#